data_AF-A0A9D5DM35-F1
#
_entry.id   AF-A0A9D5DM35-F1
#
_cell.length_a   1.000
_cell.length_b   1.000
_cell.length_c   1.000
_cell.angle_alpha   90.00
_cell.angle_beta   90.00
_cell.angle_gamma   90.00
#
_symmetry.space_group_name_H-M   'P 1'
#
loop_
_entity.id
_entity.type
_entity.pdbx_description
1 polymer ?
#
loop_
_entity_poly.entity_id
_entity_poly.type
_entity_poly.pdbx_seq_one_letter_code
_entity_poly.pdbx_strand_id
1 'polypeptide(L)'
;MNEPRYTWRSYSLVVVSILVTLAMFLLDPIASATNEGASLPMMVFIFIGTLVSVIGIIFVILSKKEQSKVALIALAITLFNCGVIAFFLFVGLMYT
;
A
#
# COMPACT_ATOMS: atom_id res chain seq x y z
N MET A 1 -8.61 -21.81 -25.59
CA MET A 1 -9.05 -20.91 -24.52
C MET A 1 -7.81 -20.33 -23.87
N ASN A 2 -7.48 -19.06 -24.10
CA ASN A 2 -6.39 -18.41 -23.39
C ASN A 2 -6.94 -17.96 -22.05
N GLU A 3 -6.76 -18.78 -21.02
CA GLU A 3 -7.07 -18.38 -19.65
C GLU A 3 -6.29 -17.09 -19.34
N PRO A 4 -6.93 -16.06 -18.75
CA PRO A 4 -6.22 -14.90 -18.27
C PRO A 4 -5.20 -15.41 -17.25
N ARG A 5 -3.92 -15.40 -17.62
CA ARG A 5 -2.83 -15.85 -16.77
C ARG A 5 -2.62 -14.79 -15.70
N TYR A 6 -3.54 -14.74 -14.74
CA TYR A 6 -3.37 -13.98 -13.51
C TYR A 6 -2.15 -14.55 -12.82
N THR A 7 -1.08 -13.78 -12.80
CA THR A 7 0.11 -14.16 -12.08
C THR A 7 -0.16 -13.94 -10.60
N TRP A 8 0.33 -14.85 -9.78
CA TRP A 8 0.30 -14.73 -8.31
C TRP A 8 0.84 -13.36 -7.83
N ARG A 9 1.66 -12.70 -8.66
CA ARG A 9 2.24 -11.37 -8.47
C ARG A 9 1.21 -10.24 -8.38
N SER A 10 0.22 -10.18 -9.28
CA SER A 10 -0.78 -9.10 -9.24
C SER A 10 -1.71 -9.28 -8.03
N TYR A 11 -2.05 -10.52 -7.68
CA TYR A 11 -2.85 -10.80 -6.47
C TYR A 11 -2.07 -10.50 -5.19
N SER A 12 -0.79 -10.87 -5.10
CA SER A 12 0.04 -10.53 -3.94
C SER A 12 0.17 -9.02 -3.77
N LEU A 13 0.26 -8.26 -4.87
CA LEU A 13 0.27 -6.81 -4.83
C LEU A 13 -1.01 -6.23 -4.26
N VAL A 14 -2.18 -6.67 -4.74
CA VAL A 14 -3.47 -6.22 -4.20
C VAL A 14 -3.58 -6.53 -2.70
N VAL A 15 -3.20 -7.74 -2.29
CA VAL A 15 -3.25 -8.15 -0.87
C VAL A 15 -2.35 -7.25 -0.01
N VAL A 16 -1.10 -7.00 -0.44
CA VAL A 16 -0.19 -6.11 0.29
C VAL A 16 -0.75 -4.69 0.35
N SER A 17 -1.28 -4.16 -0.75
CA SER A 17 -1.89 -2.83 -0.76
C SER A 17 -3.06 -2.72 0.21
N ILE A 18 -3.94 -3.73 0.28
CA ILE A 18 -5.05 -3.78 1.23
C ILE A 18 -4.55 -3.86 2.67
N LEU A 19 -3.56 -4.70 2.97
CA LEU A 19 -2.98 -4.81 4.31
C LEU A 19 -2.37 -3.50 4.78
N VAL A 20 -1.67 -2.79 3.89
CA VAL A 20 -1.12 -1.45 4.18
C VAL A 20 -2.24 -0.45 4.45
N THR A 21 -3.30 -0.46 3.65
CA THR A 21 -4.46 0.41 3.88
C THR A 21 -5.11 0.12 5.24
N LEU A 22 -5.32 -1.16 5.57
CA LEU A 22 -5.84 -1.56 6.88
C LEU A 22 -4.92 -1.11 8.02
N ALA A 23 -3.60 -1.28 7.85
CA ALA A 23 -2.62 -0.81 8.83
C ALA A 23 -2.68 0.72 9.02
N MET A 24 -2.90 1.49 7.95
CA MET A 24 -3.10 2.95 8.08
C MET A 24 -4.34 3.29 8.91
N PHE A 25 -5.47 2.64 8.66
CA PHE A 25 -6.69 2.87 9.44
C PHE A 25 -6.55 2.42 10.90
N LEU A 26 -5.81 1.34 11.13
CA LEU A 26 -5.61 0.77 12.46
C LEU A 26 -4.48 1.45 13.24
N LEU A 27 -3.70 2.35 12.63
CA LEU A 27 -2.57 3.00 13.28
C LEU A 27 -2.99 3.72 14.57
N ASP A 28 -4.00 4.57 14.48
CA ASP A 28 -4.51 5.37 15.61
C ASP A 28 -5.11 4.50 16.74
N PRO A 29 -6.05 3.56 16.48
CA PRO A 29 -6.59 2.72 17.55
C PRO A 29 -5.55 1.78 18.17
N ILE A 30 -4.59 1.27 17.38
CA ILE A 30 -3.51 0.41 17.93
C ILE A 30 -2.51 1.24 18.72
N ALA A 31 -2.13 2.43 18.25
CA ALA A 31 -1.27 3.35 18.99
C ALA A 31 -1.92 3.71 20.33
N SER A 32 -3.20 4.08 20.33
CA SER A 32 -3.95 4.39 21.55
C SER A 32 -4.03 3.19 22.50
N ALA A 33 -4.35 2.00 22.01
CA ALA A 33 -4.45 0.79 22.84
C ALA A 33 -3.10 0.33 23.41
N THR A 34 -1.98 0.70 22.79
CA THR A 34 -0.63 0.30 23.20
C THR A 34 0.15 1.41 23.91
N ASN A 35 -0.51 2.52 24.28
CA ASN A 35 0.15 3.72 24.83
C ASN A 35 1.32 4.18 23.94
N GLU A 36 1.09 4.29 22.63
CA GLU A 36 2.07 4.63 21.59
C GLU A 36 3.19 3.60 21.37
N GLY A 37 3.22 2.48 22.09
CA GLY A 37 4.29 1.49 21.98
C GLY A 37 4.40 0.81 20.61
N ALA A 38 3.29 0.72 19.87
CA ALA A 38 3.25 0.12 18.54
C ALA A 38 3.23 1.14 17.38
N SER A 39 3.22 2.45 17.65
CA SER A 39 3.07 3.47 16.60
C SER A 39 4.24 3.46 15.61
N LEU A 40 5.47 3.47 16.13
CA LEU A 40 6.71 3.41 15.36
C LEU A 40 6.82 2.16 14.45
N PRO A 41 6.69 0.92 14.96
CA PRO A 41 6.74 -0.27 14.11
C PRO A 41 5.63 -0.31 13.06
N MET A 42 4.43 0.20 13.38
CA MET A 42 3.35 0.31 12.41
C MET A 42 3.64 1.33 11.30
N MET A 43 4.17 2.50 11.64
CA MET A 43 4.58 3.51 10.65
C MET A 43 5.64 2.95 9.70
N VAL A 44 6.63 2.22 10.23
CA VAL A 44 7.67 1.55 9.42
C VAL A 44 7.05 0.49 8.50
N PHE A 45 6.13 -0.34 9.02
CA PHE A 45 5.42 -1.33 8.21
C PHE A 45 4.63 -0.70 7.08
N ILE A 46 3.87 0.36 7.37
CA ILE A 46 3.07 1.11 6.38
C ILE A 46 3.99 1.69 5.29
N PHE A 47 5.11 2.29 5.68
CA PHE A 47 6.05 2.91 4.75
C PHE A 47 6.69 1.86 3.83
N ILE A 48 7.25 0.79 4.39
CA ILE A 48 7.90 -0.29 3.62
C ILE A 48 6.86 -0.98 2.71
N GLY A 49 5.68 -1.30 3.24
CA GLY A 49 4.62 -1.93 2.46
C GLY A 49 4.14 -1.07 1.29
N THR A 50 4.10 0.25 1.47
CA THR A 50 3.79 1.20 0.39
C THR A 50 4.90 1.21 -0.67
N LEU A 51 6.17 1.27 -0.27
CA LEU A 51 7.31 1.21 -1.21
C LEU A 51 7.30 -0.09 -2.04
N VAL A 52 7.09 -1.24 -1.38
CA VAL A 52 7.00 -2.54 -2.06
C VAL A 52 5.83 -2.56 -3.05
N SER A 53 4.68 -1.99 -2.67
CA SER A 53 3.51 -1.89 -3.54
C SER A 53 3.81 -1.04 -4.79
N VAL A 54 4.43 0.12 -4.62
CA VAL A 54 4.84 1.01 -5.73
C VAL A 54 5.81 0.30 -6.68
N ILE A 55 6.85 -0.33 -6.15
CA ILE A 55 7.85 -1.06 -6.95
C ILE A 55 7.19 -2.20 -7.73
N GLY A 56 6.36 -3.01 -7.06
CA GLY A 56 5.69 -4.13 -7.72
C GLY A 56 4.71 -3.68 -8.82
N ILE A 57 4.02 -2.56 -8.62
CA ILE A 57 3.18 -1.95 -9.66
C ILE A 57 4.00 -1.55 -10.88
N ILE A 58 5.17 -0.94 -10.69
CA ILE A 58 6.06 -0.57 -11.81
C ILE A 58 6.44 -1.82 -12.61
N PHE A 59 6.82 -2.91 -11.93
CA PHE A 59 7.14 -4.18 -12.61
C PHE A 59 5.96 -4.79 -13.36
N VAL A 60 4.75 -4.69 -12.83
CA VAL A 60 3.52 -5.18 -13.47
C VAL A 60 3.20 -4.36 -14.73
N ILE A 61 3.27 -3.02 -14.65
CA ILE A 61 3.03 -2.13 -15.80
C ILE A 61 4.06 -2.38 -16.91
N LEU A 62 5.34 -2.53 -16.56
CA LEU A 62 6.41 -2.78 -17.52
C LEU A 62 6.29 -4.16 -18.21
N SER A 63 5.63 -5.14 -17.58
CA SER A 63 5.61 -6.51 -18.09
C SER A 63 4.77 -6.74 -19.35
N LYS A 64 3.95 -5.78 -19.82
CA LYS A 64 3.08 -5.82 -21.05
C LYS A 64 2.18 -7.05 -21.27
N LYS A 65 2.31 -8.13 -20.49
CA LYS A 65 1.63 -9.43 -20.60
C LYS A 65 0.50 -9.64 -19.59
N GLU A 66 0.39 -8.79 -18.57
CA GLU A 66 -0.62 -8.96 -17.51
C GLU A 66 -1.91 -8.19 -17.83
N GLN A 67 -3.05 -8.82 -17.54
CA GLN A 67 -4.35 -8.19 -17.73
C GLN A 67 -4.51 -6.98 -16.80
N SER A 68 -4.64 -5.83 -17.45
CA SER A 68 -4.62 -4.47 -16.91
C SER A 68 -5.59 -4.19 -15.74
N LYS A 69 -6.68 -4.94 -15.57
CA LYS A 69 -7.75 -4.60 -14.62
C LYS A 69 -7.36 -4.77 -13.15
N VAL A 70 -6.71 -5.86 -12.77
CA VAL A 70 -6.31 -6.12 -11.36
C VAL A 70 -5.13 -5.24 -10.97
N ALA A 71 -4.18 -5.04 -11.89
CA ALA A 71 -3.09 -4.11 -11.72
C ALA A 71 -3.59 -2.66 -11.52
N LEU A 72 -4.65 -2.25 -12.25
CA LEU A 72 -5.32 -0.96 -12.07
C LEU A 72 -5.92 -0.80 -10.67
N ILE A 73 -6.53 -1.85 -10.11
CA ILE A 73 -7.07 -1.83 -8.75
C ILE A 73 -5.93 -1.68 -7.74
N ALA A 74 -4.86 -2.48 -7.86
CA ALA A 74 -3.68 -2.35 -7.00
C ALA A 74 -3.07 -0.94 -7.08
N LEU A 75 -3.02 -0.38 -8.29
CA LEU A 75 -2.52 0.96 -8.56
C LEU A 75 -3.38 2.03 -7.88
N ALA A 76 -4.71 1.95 -7.98
CA ALA A 76 -5.62 2.88 -7.32
C ALA A 76 -5.44 2.85 -5.78
N ILE A 77 -5.37 1.66 -5.18
CA ILE A 77 -5.16 1.50 -3.72
C ILE A 77 -3.79 2.04 -3.31
N THR A 78 -2.75 1.77 -4.09
CA THR A 78 -1.39 2.25 -3.77
C THR A 78 -1.28 3.76 -3.91
N LEU A 79 -1.92 4.36 -4.92
CA LEU A 79 -2.03 5.82 -5.05
C LEU A 79 -2.75 6.45 -3.86
N PHE A 80 -3.83 5.83 -3.40
CA PHE A 80 -4.52 6.25 -2.18
C PHE A 80 -3.58 6.20 -0.96
N ASN A 81 -2.88 5.09 -0.76
CA ASN A 81 -1.91 4.94 0.33
C ASN A 81 -0.79 6.00 0.25
N CYS A 82 -0.22 6.25 -0.93
CA CYS A 82 0.75 7.34 -1.15
C CYS A 82 0.17 8.71 -0.79
N GLY A 83 -1.07 8.99 -1.20
CA GLY A 83 -1.75 10.26 -0.89
C GLY A 83 -1.95 10.45 0.61
N VAL A 84 -2.34 9.40 1.33
CA VAL A 84 -2.50 9.43 2.79
C VAL A 84 -1.16 9.73 3.48
N ILE A 85 -0.07 9.05 3.08
CA ILE A 85 1.27 9.31 3.64
C ILE A 85 1.71 10.75 3.33
N ALA A 86 1.53 11.22 2.09
CA ALA A 86 1.89 12.57 1.70
C ALA A 86 1.11 13.62 2.50
N PHE A 87 -0.19 13.38 2.76
CA PHE A 87 -1.02 14.22 3.61
C PHE A 87 -0.47 14.27 5.04
N PHE A 88 -0.17 13.12 5.66
CA PHE A 88 0.41 13.09 7.00
C PHE A 88 1.78 13.76 7.07
N LEU A 89 2.64 13.60 6.07
CA LEU A 89 3.93 14.29 5.99
C LEU A 89 3.75 15.81 5.85
N PHE A 90 2.80 16.26 5.03
CA PHE A 90 2.50 17.68 4.85
C PHE A 90 1.95 18.31 6.13
N VAL A 91 0.98 17.66 6.79
CA VAL A 91 0.46 18.11 8.09
C VAL A 91 1.57 18.10 9.13
N GLY A 92 2.37 17.02 9.21
CA GLY A 92 3.50 16.94 10.13
C GLY A 92 4.49 18.09 9.94
N LEU A 93 4.85 18.42 8.70
CA LEU A 93 5.75 19.55 8.37
C LEU A 93 5.15 20.93 8.70
N MET A 94 3.83 21.10 8.56
CA MET A 94 3.17 22.39 8.79
C MET A 94 2.90 22.67 10.28
N TYR A 95 2.82 21.62 11.10
CA TYR A 95 2.43 21.71 12.52
C TYR A 95 3.53 21.24 13.50
N THR A 96 4.75 20.96 13.01
CA THR A 96 5.98 20.74 13.80
C THR A 96 6.89 21.94 13.68
#